data_AF-A0A1M7ARG4-F1
#
_entry.id   AF-A0A1M7ARG4-F1
#
_cell.length_a   1.000
_cell.length_b   1.000
_cell.length_c   1.000
_cell.angle_alpha   90.00
_cell.angle_beta   90.00
_cell.angle_gamma   90.00
#
_symmetry.space_group_name_H-M   'P 1'
#
loop_
_entity.id
_entity.type
_entity.pdbx_description
1 polymer ?
#
loop_
_entity_poly.entity_id
_entity_poly.type
_entity_poly.pdbx_seq_one_letter_code
_entity_poly.pdbx_strand_id
1 'polypeptide(L)'
;MNNTEHLTLIQKYFPETDLISVDEFSLFDNEDFALKTFDYISEAIDNINSKFEFKTHFSFRFNINFNAKAWTFKDVNIIMLNHSIINDLEPIIKDSISIFLKENFTKASGFPIEEDILLELFIYLTMSYLFFHELGHIIQFNSTSKGENCSEFNESSHYESPYLEKNHVYEIDADLFGVSVGSILILQYLEENKIKLNLSILFNLVTLYALIISNIFIEFANKFERIYFKESAYPHPIIRTRFCIEQILNIVQENITINEEYFNMIENRYLLLLNEMRKHKDTEFDYLLLLKENEENIIKYMDEIEKISDNYPELTRHKAQEIYDLIGI
;
A
#
# COMPACT_ATOMS: atom_id res chain seq x y z
N MET A 1 -18.84 9.24 -10.50
CA MET A 1 -20.13 8.49 -10.55
C MET A 1 -20.61 8.31 -9.11
N ASN A 2 -21.91 8.16 -8.87
CA ASN A 2 -22.37 7.83 -7.51
C ASN A 2 -22.25 6.31 -7.22
N ASN A 3 -22.29 5.91 -5.94
CA ASN A 3 -22.16 4.52 -5.52
C ASN A 3 -23.17 3.59 -6.23
N THR A 4 -24.43 4.01 -6.35
CA THR A 4 -25.48 3.22 -7.02
C THR A 4 -25.13 2.92 -8.48
N GLU A 5 -24.52 3.87 -9.19
CA GLU A 5 -24.06 3.67 -10.57
C GLU A 5 -22.90 2.67 -10.64
N HIS A 6 -21.94 2.75 -9.72
CA HIS A 6 -20.86 1.76 -9.60
C HIS A 6 -21.43 0.36 -9.33
N LEU A 7 -22.27 0.20 -8.32
CA LEU A 7 -22.86 -1.10 -7.96
C LEU A 7 -23.66 -1.71 -9.10
N THR A 8 -24.52 -0.94 -9.76
CA THR A 8 -25.36 -1.42 -10.85
C THR A 8 -24.51 -1.95 -12.01
N LEU A 9 -23.40 -1.26 -12.32
CA LEU A 9 -22.48 -1.71 -13.35
C LEU A 9 -21.70 -2.94 -12.90
N ILE A 10 -21.15 -2.96 -11.68
CA ILE A 10 -20.41 -4.11 -11.16
C ILE A 10 -21.31 -5.34 -11.17
N GLN A 11 -22.50 -5.29 -10.61
CA GLN A 11 -23.45 -6.42 -10.57
C GLN A 11 -23.88 -6.92 -11.96
N LYS A 12 -23.86 -6.05 -12.98
CA LYS A 12 -24.14 -6.46 -14.37
C LYS A 12 -23.04 -7.37 -14.92
N TYR A 13 -21.78 -7.14 -14.56
CA TYR A 13 -20.63 -7.88 -15.09
C TYR A 13 -20.14 -8.98 -14.14
N PHE A 14 -20.39 -8.83 -12.84
CA PHE A 14 -19.96 -9.68 -11.72
C PHE A 14 -21.16 -9.96 -10.79
N PRO A 15 -22.20 -10.67 -11.27
CA PRO A 15 -23.46 -10.83 -10.54
C PRO A 15 -23.33 -11.60 -9.21
N GLU A 16 -22.24 -12.35 -9.02
CA GLU A 16 -21.93 -13.11 -7.81
C GLU A 16 -21.25 -12.30 -6.70
N THR A 17 -20.94 -11.02 -6.93
CA THR A 17 -20.31 -10.18 -5.90
C THR A 17 -21.32 -9.73 -4.85
N ASP A 18 -20.98 -9.95 -3.57
CA ASP A 18 -21.76 -9.54 -2.41
C ASP A 18 -21.33 -8.13 -1.95
N LEU A 19 -21.79 -7.11 -2.66
CA LEU A 19 -21.33 -5.73 -2.52
C LEU A 19 -22.12 -4.97 -1.46
N ILE A 20 -21.45 -4.06 -0.76
CA ILE A 20 -22.05 -3.19 0.25
C ILE A 20 -22.57 -1.91 -0.41
N SER A 21 -23.86 -1.62 -0.22
CA SER A 21 -24.48 -0.36 -0.63
C SER A 21 -24.30 0.75 0.40
N VAL A 22 -24.41 2.02 -0.01
CA VAL A 22 -24.29 3.17 0.92
C VAL A 22 -25.24 3.07 2.11
N ASP A 23 -26.46 2.57 1.88
CA ASP A 23 -27.47 2.39 2.94
C ASP A 23 -27.05 1.32 3.97
N GLU A 24 -26.01 0.54 3.67
CA GLU A 24 -25.44 -0.51 4.53
C GLU A 24 -24.12 -0.06 5.18
N PHE A 25 -23.69 1.20 5.03
CA PHE A 25 -22.44 1.66 5.66
C PHE A 25 -22.50 1.70 7.19
N SER A 26 -23.69 1.62 7.79
CA SER A 26 -23.85 1.39 9.23
C SER A 26 -23.26 0.05 9.71
N LEU A 27 -22.82 -0.82 8.80
CA LEU A 27 -22.16 -2.09 9.11
C LEU A 27 -20.65 -1.93 9.36
N PHE A 28 -20.05 -0.78 9.01
CA PHE A 28 -18.67 -0.47 9.38
C PHE A 28 -18.59 -0.04 10.84
N ASP A 29 -17.50 -0.39 11.52
CA ASP A 29 -17.27 0.04 12.91
C ASP A 29 -17.11 1.57 12.99
N ASN A 30 -16.58 2.16 11.91
CA ASN A 30 -16.51 3.59 11.70
C ASN A 30 -17.11 3.98 10.33
N GLU A 31 -18.42 4.29 10.34
CA GLU A 31 -19.18 4.70 9.16
C GLU A 31 -18.56 5.93 8.46
N ASP A 32 -18.15 6.95 9.24
CA ASP A 32 -17.54 8.16 8.70
C ASP A 32 -16.23 7.87 7.96
N PHE A 33 -15.42 6.94 8.48
CA PHE A 33 -14.18 6.52 7.84
C PHE A 33 -14.46 5.75 6.54
N ALA A 34 -15.46 4.86 6.54
CA ALA A 34 -15.87 4.15 5.33
C ALA A 34 -16.40 5.09 4.24
N LEU A 35 -17.21 6.10 4.61
CA LEU A 35 -17.71 7.14 3.69
C LEU A 35 -16.56 7.94 3.09
N LYS A 36 -15.64 8.45 3.92
CA LYS A 36 -14.46 9.18 3.44
C LYS A 36 -13.60 8.34 2.49
N THR A 37 -13.44 7.05 2.81
CA THR A 37 -12.72 6.11 1.93
C THR A 37 -13.41 5.95 0.59
N PHE A 38 -14.73 5.78 0.61
CA PHE A 38 -15.52 5.63 -0.60
C PHE A 38 -15.46 6.88 -1.48
N ASP A 39 -15.64 8.05 -0.90
CA ASP A 39 -15.62 9.32 -1.62
C ASP A 39 -14.24 9.56 -2.25
N TYR A 40 -13.17 9.34 -1.48
CA TYR A 40 -11.80 9.48 -1.98
C TYR A 40 -11.51 8.55 -3.16
N ILE A 41 -11.79 7.25 -3.02
CA ILE A 41 -11.51 6.28 -4.08
C ILE A 41 -12.40 6.51 -5.29
N SER A 42 -13.65 6.92 -5.10
CA SER A 42 -14.56 7.23 -6.21
C SER A 42 -14.08 8.44 -7.01
N GLU A 43 -13.61 9.49 -6.34
CA GLU A 43 -12.99 10.65 -6.99
C GLU A 43 -11.73 10.24 -7.76
N ALA A 44 -10.86 9.44 -7.14
CA ALA A 44 -9.66 8.92 -7.78
C ALA A 44 -10.01 8.11 -9.05
N ILE A 45 -11.05 7.28 -8.99
CA ILE A 45 -11.52 6.51 -10.14
C ILE A 45 -12.12 7.39 -11.23
N ASP A 46 -12.89 8.41 -10.89
CA ASP A 46 -13.43 9.35 -11.88
C ASP A 46 -12.28 10.05 -12.63
N ASN A 47 -11.23 10.44 -11.89
CA ASN A 47 -10.00 10.99 -12.47
C ASN A 47 -9.33 9.97 -13.41
N ILE A 48 -9.08 8.73 -12.95
CA ILE A 48 -8.51 7.64 -13.77
C ILE A 48 -9.34 7.39 -15.03
N ASN A 49 -10.65 7.24 -14.90
CA ASN A 49 -11.56 6.97 -15.99
C ASN A 49 -11.60 8.09 -17.04
N SER A 50 -11.22 9.32 -16.68
CA SER A 50 -11.11 10.44 -17.62
C SER A 50 -9.80 10.42 -18.43
N LYS A 51 -8.78 9.71 -17.96
CA LYS A 51 -7.40 9.74 -18.45
C LYS A 51 -6.96 8.45 -19.12
N PHE A 52 -7.49 7.31 -18.68
CA PHE A 52 -7.18 5.99 -19.23
C PHE A 52 -8.26 5.53 -20.21
N GLU A 53 -7.86 4.67 -21.16
CA GLU A 53 -8.78 4.08 -22.15
C GLU A 53 -9.71 3.02 -21.54
N PHE A 54 -9.34 2.46 -20.38
CA PHE A 54 -10.14 1.48 -19.66
C PHE A 54 -11.04 2.14 -18.61
N LYS A 55 -12.13 1.44 -18.25
CA LYS A 55 -13.04 1.86 -17.20
C LYS A 55 -12.87 1.01 -15.95
N THR A 56 -12.72 1.68 -14.82
CA THR A 56 -12.60 1.10 -13.49
C THR A 56 -13.76 1.54 -12.62
N HIS A 57 -14.21 0.63 -11.75
CA HIS A 57 -15.25 0.86 -10.77
C HIS A 57 -14.77 0.44 -9.38
N PHE A 58 -15.39 0.97 -8.34
CA PHE A 58 -15.08 0.64 -6.96
C PHE A 58 -16.31 0.22 -6.17
N SER A 59 -16.11 -0.71 -5.25
CA SER A 59 -17.11 -1.06 -4.24
C SER A 59 -16.45 -1.70 -3.02
N PHE A 60 -17.14 -1.64 -1.89
CA PHE A 60 -16.86 -2.54 -0.78
C PHE A 60 -17.55 -3.89 -0.98
N ARG A 61 -17.01 -4.93 -0.33
CA ARG A 61 -17.54 -6.29 -0.37
C ARG A 61 -17.62 -6.89 1.03
N PHE A 62 -18.67 -7.67 1.30
CA PHE A 62 -18.86 -8.36 2.57
C PHE A 62 -17.93 -9.56 2.74
N ASN A 63 -17.36 -9.66 3.95
CA ASN A 63 -16.81 -10.87 4.60
C ASN A 63 -16.26 -11.98 3.67
N ILE A 64 -15.04 -11.75 3.16
CA ILE A 64 -14.28 -12.67 2.29
C ILE A 64 -12.85 -12.87 2.80
N ASN A 65 -12.17 -13.87 2.25
CA ASN A 65 -10.79 -14.24 2.61
C ASN A 65 -9.72 -13.38 1.92
N PHE A 66 -10.02 -12.15 1.48
CA PHE A 66 -9.05 -11.23 0.90
C PHE A 66 -9.20 -9.83 1.50
N ASN A 67 -8.14 -9.02 1.43
CA ASN A 67 -8.14 -7.66 1.94
C ASN A 67 -8.59 -6.66 0.87
N ALA A 68 -8.00 -6.77 -0.32
CA ALA A 68 -8.37 -6.02 -1.52
C ALA A 68 -8.30 -6.91 -2.77
N LYS A 69 -8.93 -6.49 -3.86
CA LYS A 69 -9.01 -7.27 -5.10
C LYS A 69 -9.17 -6.38 -6.34
N ALA A 70 -8.35 -6.65 -7.34
CA ALA A 70 -8.46 -6.13 -8.70
C ALA A 70 -9.00 -7.23 -9.63
N TRP A 71 -10.09 -6.95 -10.34
CA TRP A 71 -10.69 -7.91 -11.27
C TRP A 71 -11.08 -7.25 -12.58
N THR A 72 -10.67 -7.85 -13.68
CA THR A 72 -10.98 -7.43 -15.06
C THR A 72 -11.81 -8.51 -15.75
N PHE A 73 -12.96 -8.12 -16.31
CA PHE A 73 -13.79 -8.99 -17.14
C PHE A 73 -14.49 -8.20 -18.24
N LYS A 74 -14.37 -8.64 -19.50
CA LYS A 74 -15.00 -7.99 -20.68
C LYS A 74 -14.74 -6.48 -20.75
N ASP A 75 -13.48 -6.07 -20.56
CA ASP A 75 -13.02 -4.67 -20.55
C ASP A 75 -13.60 -3.80 -19.42
N VAL A 76 -14.23 -4.43 -18.40
CA VAL A 76 -14.68 -3.78 -17.18
C VAL A 76 -13.74 -4.15 -16.05
N ASN A 77 -13.22 -3.14 -15.37
CA ASN A 77 -12.30 -3.29 -14.26
C ASN A 77 -13.00 -2.92 -12.96
N ILE A 78 -12.73 -3.68 -11.91
CA ILE A 78 -13.24 -3.39 -10.57
C ILE A 78 -12.11 -3.48 -9.56
N ILE A 79 -12.10 -2.54 -8.63
CA ILE A 79 -11.31 -2.58 -7.40
C ILE A 79 -12.31 -2.80 -6.28
N MET A 80 -12.03 -3.77 -5.42
CA MET A 80 -12.86 -4.07 -4.26
C MET A 80 -12.02 -4.07 -2.99
N LEU A 81 -12.52 -3.40 -1.96
CA LEU A 81 -11.98 -3.51 -0.60
C LEU A 81 -12.94 -4.35 0.26
N ASN A 82 -12.38 -5.26 1.05
CA ASN A 82 -13.17 -6.00 2.04
C ASN A 82 -13.56 -5.07 3.18
N HIS A 83 -14.79 -5.14 3.66
CA HIS A 83 -15.26 -4.33 4.78
C HIS A 83 -14.34 -4.41 6.03
N SER A 84 -13.75 -5.57 6.31
CA SER A 84 -12.91 -5.76 7.49
C SER A 84 -11.63 -4.95 7.40
N ILE A 85 -11.09 -4.76 6.18
CA ILE A 85 -9.88 -3.94 6.00
C ILE A 85 -10.13 -2.50 6.47
N ILE A 86 -11.32 -1.96 6.20
CA ILE A 86 -11.69 -0.60 6.59
C ILE A 86 -11.78 -0.47 8.11
N ASN A 87 -12.32 -1.48 8.78
CA ASN A 87 -12.38 -1.51 10.24
C ASN A 87 -10.98 -1.65 10.88
N ASP A 88 -10.08 -2.40 10.23
CA ASP A 88 -8.75 -2.71 10.78
C ASP A 88 -7.71 -1.58 10.52
N LEU A 89 -7.83 -0.85 9.40
CA LEU A 89 -6.84 0.15 8.98
C LEU A 89 -6.70 1.32 9.96
N GLU A 90 -7.81 1.89 10.43
CA GLU A 90 -7.75 3.04 11.32
C GLU A 90 -7.04 2.72 12.66
N PRO A 91 -7.35 1.59 13.35
CA PRO A 91 -6.56 1.13 14.49
C PRO A 91 -5.06 0.97 14.19
N ILE A 92 -4.71 0.34 13.06
CA ILE A 92 -3.30 0.14 12.65
C ILE A 92 -2.56 1.47 12.52
N ILE A 93 -3.19 2.47 11.90
CA ILE A 93 -2.63 3.82 11.73
C ILE A 93 -2.49 4.53 13.08
N LYS A 94 -3.55 4.51 13.90
CA LYS A 94 -3.56 5.12 15.24
C LYS A 94 -2.47 4.56 16.14
N ASP A 95 -2.30 3.24 16.16
CA ASP A 95 -1.26 2.58 16.95
C ASP A 95 0.14 3.00 16.49
N SER A 96 0.36 3.06 15.18
CA SER A 96 1.64 3.48 14.58
C SER A 96 1.98 4.92 14.95
N ILE A 97 1.02 5.84 14.82
CA ILE A 97 1.17 7.25 15.21
C ILE A 97 1.45 7.37 16.71
N SER A 98 0.68 6.66 17.54
CA SER A 98 0.84 6.71 19.00
C SER A 98 2.26 6.32 19.43
N ILE A 99 2.81 5.26 18.84
CA ILE A 99 4.14 4.77 19.16
C ILE A 99 5.21 5.73 18.63
N PHE A 100 5.04 6.22 17.41
CA PHE A 100 5.91 7.22 16.82
C PHE A 100 5.99 8.52 17.64
N LEU A 101 4.86 9.03 18.14
CA LEU A 101 4.82 10.25 18.95
C LEU A 101 5.38 10.05 20.37
N LYS A 102 5.35 8.83 20.90
CA LYS A 102 5.94 8.50 22.21
C LYS A 102 7.47 8.47 22.16
N GLU A 103 8.06 8.21 20.99
CA GLU A 103 9.50 8.14 20.78
C GLU A 103 10.22 9.45 21.16
N ASN A 104 11.39 9.32 21.81
CA ASN A 104 12.19 10.45 22.26
C ASN A 104 12.69 11.34 21.11
N PHE A 105 13.02 10.74 19.95
CA PHE A 105 13.49 11.51 18.80
C PHE A 105 12.41 12.46 18.28
N THR A 106 11.18 11.96 18.08
CA THR A 106 10.04 12.78 17.63
C THR A 106 9.87 14.00 18.55
N LYS A 107 9.86 13.78 19.86
CA LYS A 107 9.77 14.85 20.88
C LYS A 107 10.94 15.83 20.80
N ALA A 108 12.17 15.33 20.68
CA ALA A 108 13.37 16.16 20.61
C ALA A 108 13.48 16.96 19.30
N SER A 109 12.93 16.44 18.21
CA SER A 109 12.96 17.06 16.89
C SER A 109 12.04 18.28 16.75
N GLY A 110 11.17 18.53 17.74
CA GLY A 110 10.18 19.61 17.71
C GLY A 110 9.18 19.43 16.57
N PHE A 111 8.79 18.18 16.28
CA PHE A 111 7.89 17.85 15.17
C PHE A 111 6.57 18.64 15.31
N PRO A 112 6.24 19.54 14.37
CA PRO A 112 5.22 20.57 14.59
C PRO A 112 3.81 20.15 14.17
N ILE A 113 3.62 18.91 13.74
CA ILE A 113 2.34 18.43 13.21
C ILE A 113 1.55 17.75 14.33
N GLU A 114 0.32 18.20 14.52
CA GLU A 114 -0.60 17.67 15.53
C GLU A 114 -1.05 16.25 15.19
N GLU A 115 -1.38 15.45 16.22
CA GLU A 115 -1.77 14.05 16.07
C GLU A 115 -2.98 13.86 15.15
N ASP A 116 -4.01 14.70 15.27
CA ASP A 116 -5.21 14.63 14.43
C ASP A 116 -4.89 14.89 12.94
N ILE A 117 -3.96 15.81 12.65
CA ILE A 117 -3.50 16.11 11.29
C ILE A 117 -2.70 14.94 10.73
N LEU A 118 -1.85 14.30 11.55
CA LEU A 118 -1.14 13.09 11.14
C LEU A 118 -2.12 11.97 10.84
N LEU A 119 -3.13 11.77 11.69
CA LEU A 119 -4.13 10.74 11.49
C LEU A 119 -4.85 10.94 10.16
N GLU A 120 -5.33 12.15 9.86
CA GLU A 120 -5.98 12.47 8.60
C GLU A 120 -5.05 12.22 7.39
N LEU A 121 -3.81 12.71 7.45
CA LEU A 121 -2.82 12.52 6.40
C LEU A 121 -2.52 11.03 6.16
N PHE A 122 -2.28 10.25 7.21
CA PHE A 122 -1.88 8.86 7.05
C PHE A 122 -3.04 7.93 6.71
N ILE A 123 -4.26 8.29 7.09
CA ILE A 123 -5.47 7.69 6.52
C ILE A 123 -5.48 7.88 5.00
N TYR A 124 -5.31 9.12 4.53
CA TYR A 124 -5.29 9.43 3.10
C TYR A 124 -4.17 8.69 2.35
N LEU A 125 -2.94 8.69 2.88
CA LEU A 125 -1.80 7.98 2.27
C LEU A 125 -2.00 6.47 2.23
N THR A 126 -2.61 5.88 3.26
CA THR A 126 -2.86 4.44 3.32
C THR A 126 -3.95 4.01 2.34
N MET A 127 -5.04 4.79 2.25
CA MET A 127 -6.08 4.56 1.24
C MET A 127 -5.51 4.71 -0.18
N SER A 128 -4.64 5.70 -0.37
CA SER A 128 -3.92 5.89 -1.64
C SER A 128 -3.07 4.67 -1.97
N TYR A 129 -2.27 4.18 -1.02
CA TYR A 129 -1.46 2.98 -1.21
C TYR A 129 -2.30 1.78 -1.68
N LEU A 130 -3.39 1.46 -0.97
CA LEU A 130 -4.25 0.32 -1.32
C LEU A 130 -4.91 0.51 -2.70
N PHE A 131 -5.43 1.70 -2.97
CA PHE A 131 -6.05 2.00 -4.25
C PHE A 131 -5.05 1.88 -5.41
N PHE A 132 -3.88 2.50 -5.28
CA PHE A 132 -2.88 2.50 -6.34
C PHE A 132 -2.22 1.13 -6.51
N HIS A 133 -2.05 0.35 -5.44
CA HIS A 133 -1.65 -1.06 -5.53
C HIS A 133 -2.60 -1.84 -6.44
N GLU A 134 -3.91 -1.80 -6.17
CA GLU A 134 -4.90 -2.52 -6.97
C GLU A 134 -5.05 -1.95 -8.39
N LEU A 135 -4.94 -0.63 -8.55
CA LEU A 135 -4.89 -0.01 -9.87
C LEU A 135 -3.66 -0.50 -10.66
N GLY A 136 -2.54 -0.75 -10.00
CA GLY A 136 -1.35 -1.31 -10.62
C GLY A 136 -1.63 -2.66 -11.26
N HIS A 137 -2.34 -3.55 -10.57
CA HIS A 137 -2.82 -4.81 -11.15
C HIS A 137 -3.73 -4.61 -12.35
N ILE A 138 -4.68 -3.67 -12.28
CA ILE A 138 -5.54 -3.34 -13.43
C ILE A 138 -4.71 -2.90 -14.65
N ILE A 139 -3.68 -2.07 -14.46
CA ILE A 139 -2.79 -1.62 -15.56
C ILE A 139 -2.00 -2.80 -16.15
N GLN A 140 -1.46 -3.68 -15.28
CA GLN A 140 -0.76 -4.90 -15.68
C GLN A 140 -1.66 -5.84 -16.49
N PHE A 141 -2.93 -6.02 -16.08
CA PHE A 141 -3.90 -6.90 -16.75
C PHE A 141 -4.32 -6.38 -18.12
N ASN A 142 -4.63 -5.09 -18.23
CA ASN A 142 -5.05 -4.49 -19.49
C ASN A 142 -3.93 -4.52 -20.56
N SER A 143 -2.68 -4.74 -20.15
CA SER A 143 -1.52 -4.78 -21.03
C SER A 143 -1.18 -6.17 -21.58
N THR A 144 -1.65 -7.28 -20.96
CA THR A 144 -1.14 -8.63 -21.26
C THR A 144 -2.06 -9.54 -22.05
N SER A 145 -3.38 -9.45 -21.90
CA SER A 145 -4.33 -10.14 -22.79
C SER A 145 -5.78 -9.72 -22.53
N LYS A 146 -6.60 -9.76 -23.59
CA LYS A 146 -8.05 -9.62 -23.49
C LYS A 146 -8.64 -10.91 -22.92
N GLY A 147 -8.96 -10.90 -21.64
CA GLY A 147 -9.45 -12.06 -20.91
C GLY A 147 -9.92 -11.69 -19.51
N GLU A 148 -10.38 -12.68 -18.77
CA GLU A 148 -10.65 -12.52 -17.34
C GLU A 148 -9.34 -12.62 -16.57
N ASN A 149 -8.99 -11.57 -15.83
CA ASN A 149 -7.79 -11.51 -14.99
C ASN A 149 -8.17 -11.04 -13.59
N CYS A 150 -7.55 -11.62 -12.58
CA CYS A 150 -7.87 -11.36 -11.18
C CYS A 150 -6.58 -11.39 -10.34
N SER A 151 -6.37 -10.38 -9.50
CA SER A 151 -5.38 -10.38 -8.41
C SER A 151 -6.13 -10.12 -7.12
N GLU A 152 -5.69 -10.74 -6.03
CA GLU A 152 -6.22 -10.54 -4.69
C GLU A 152 -5.07 -10.13 -3.78
N PHE A 153 -5.13 -8.93 -3.23
CA PHE A 153 -4.28 -8.56 -2.12
C PHE A 153 -4.75 -9.34 -0.89
N ASN A 154 -3.99 -10.39 -0.57
CA ASN A 154 -4.30 -11.28 0.53
C ASN A 154 -3.01 -11.69 1.26
N GLU A 155 -2.78 -11.09 2.41
CA GLU A 155 -1.64 -11.39 3.27
C GLU A 155 -1.83 -12.69 4.08
N SER A 156 -3.04 -13.27 4.06
CA SER A 156 -3.31 -14.56 4.69
C SER A 156 -2.69 -15.69 3.87
N SER A 157 -1.45 -16.00 4.24
CA SER A 157 -0.53 -16.97 3.64
C SER A 157 -1.14 -18.07 2.76
N HIS A 158 -0.96 -17.94 1.43
CA HIS A 158 -1.21 -18.99 0.44
C HIS A 158 -0.08 -20.04 0.39
N TYR A 159 0.37 -20.59 1.52
CA TYR A 159 1.38 -21.68 1.51
C TYR A 159 0.93 -22.91 0.71
N GLU A 160 -0.36 -23.02 0.42
CA GLU A 160 -0.92 -24.11 -0.38
C GLU A 160 -0.74 -23.90 -1.89
N SER A 161 -0.51 -22.66 -2.33
CA SER A 161 -0.34 -22.36 -3.75
C SER A 161 1.16 -22.35 -4.13
N PRO A 162 1.53 -22.98 -5.25
CA PRO A 162 2.93 -23.09 -5.64
C PRO A 162 3.50 -21.73 -6.07
N TYR A 163 4.81 -21.58 -5.92
CA TYR A 163 5.56 -20.43 -6.43
C TYR A 163 5.33 -20.21 -7.92
N LEU A 164 4.97 -18.97 -8.25
CA LEU A 164 4.86 -18.45 -9.60
C LEU A 164 5.64 -17.14 -9.68
N GLU A 165 6.74 -17.15 -10.42
CA GLU A 165 7.64 -16.01 -10.57
C GLU A 165 6.90 -14.73 -10.98
N LYS A 166 5.99 -14.84 -11.96
CA LYS A 166 5.17 -13.72 -12.43
C LYS A 166 4.36 -13.07 -11.31
N ASN A 167 3.78 -13.86 -10.41
CA ASN A 167 3.00 -13.31 -9.29
C ASN A 167 3.88 -12.49 -8.36
N HIS A 168 5.10 -12.97 -8.08
CA HIS A 168 6.01 -12.25 -7.21
C HIS A 168 6.43 -10.91 -7.79
N VAL A 169 6.75 -10.89 -9.08
CA VAL A 169 7.10 -9.67 -9.82
C VAL A 169 5.94 -8.68 -9.85
N TYR A 170 4.73 -9.16 -10.16
CA TYR A 170 3.55 -8.30 -10.30
C TYR A 170 3.11 -7.69 -8.98
N GLU A 171 3.17 -8.47 -7.90
CA GLU A 171 2.83 -8.02 -6.55
C GLU A 171 3.82 -6.94 -6.09
N ILE A 172 5.13 -7.18 -6.26
CA ILE A 172 6.16 -6.20 -5.91
C ILE A 172 5.99 -4.93 -6.74
N ASP A 173 5.78 -5.03 -8.06
CA ASP A 173 5.56 -3.84 -8.90
C ASP A 173 4.32 -3.04 -8.48
N ALA A 174 3.21 -3.72 -8.13
CA ALA A 174 2.01 -3.07 -7.62
C ALA A 174 2.25 -2.35 -6.27
N ASP A 175 3.00 -2.99 -5.36
CA ASP A 175 3.43 -2.36 -4.10
C ASP A 175 4.26 -1.11 -4.35
N LEU A 176 5.29 -1.22 -5.19
CA LEU A 176 6.19 -0.12 -5.53
C LEU A 176 5.41 1.05 -6.13
N PHE A 177 4.43 0.78 -6.98
CA PHE A 177 3.56 1.82 -7.53
C PHE A 177 2.73 2.50 -6.45
N GLY A 178 2.09 1.73 -5.56
CA GLY A 178 1.30 2.26 -4.44
C GLY A 178 2.11 3.17 -3.51
N VAL A 179 3.30 2.73 -3.08
CA VAL A 179 4.13 3.52 -2.16
C VAL A 179 4.82 4.70 -2.83
N SER A 180 5.06 4.63 -4.14
CA SER A 180 5.60 5.78 -4.89
C SER A 180 4.60 6.93 -4.91
N VAL A 181 3.32 6.63 -5.17
CA VAL A 181 2.27 7.65 -5.13
C VAL A 181 2.15 8.26 -3.73
N GLY A 182 2.09 7.43 -2.68
CA GLY A 182 2.06 7.94 -1.30
C GLY A 182 3.28 8.80 -0.94
N SER A 183 4.47 8.44 -1.43
CA SER A 183 5.68 9.23 -1.22
C SER A 183 5.60 10.61 -1.89
N ILE A 184 5.06 10.68 -3.10
CA ILE A 184 4.85 11.96 -3.79
C ILE A 184 3.79 12.80 -3.07
N LEU A 185 2.70 12.19 -2.59
CA LEU A 185 1.67 12.88 -1.80
C LEU A 185 2.22 13.48 -0.50
N ILE A 186 3.21 12.84 0.15
CA ILE A 186 3.92 13.45 1.28
C ILE A 186 4.67 14.73 0.86
N LEU A 187 5.35 14.71 -0.29
CA LEU A 187 6.08 15.86 -0.80
C LEU A 187 5.12 17.01 -1.16
N GLN A 188 4.02 16.69 -1.85
CA GLN A 188 2.96 17.64 -2.19
C GLN A 188 2.34 18.26 -0.94
N TYR A 189 2.02 17.44 0.08
CA TYR A 189 1.51 17.94 1.37
C TYR A 189 2.43 18.99 1.99
N LEU A 190 3.75 18.76 1.98
CA LEU A 190 4.73 19.71 2.51
C LEU A 190 4.74 21.03 1.70
N GLU A 191 4.66 20.94 0.38
CA GLU A 191 4.62 22.09 -0.53
C GLU A 191 3.35 22.93 -0.34
N GLU A 192 2.17 22.30 -0.39
CA GLU A 192 0.87 22.95 -0.32
C GLU A 192 0.65 23.66 1.02
N ASN A 193 1.09 23.04 2.12
CA ASN A 193 0.99 23.62 3.45
C ASN A 193 2.09 24.67 3.73
N LYS A 194 2.92 24.99 2.73
CA LYS A 194 4.05 25.93 2.83
C LYS A 194 4.95 25.62 4.01
N ILE A 195 5.03 24.34 4.37
CA ILE A 195 5.94 23.87 5.40
C ILE A 195 7.31 23.95 4.77
N LYS A 196 8.09 24.98 5.14
CA LYS A 196 9.45 25.16 4.62
C LYS A 196 10.16 23.83 4.74
N LEU A 197 10.57 23.26 3.59
CA LEU A 197 11.15 21.93 3.51
C LEU A 197 12.26 21.81 4.56
N ASN A 198 11.92 21.11 5.63
CA ASN A 198 12.77 20.90 6.79
C ASN A 198 13.04 19.41 6.79
N LEU A 199 14.30 19.05 6.61
CA LEU A 199 14.74 17.66 6.55
C LEU A 199 14.30 16.86 7.79
N SER A 200 14.14 17.50 8.95
CA SER A 200 13.61 16.87 10.16
C SER A 200 12.12 16.52 10.04
N ILE A 201 11.31 17.38 9.43
CA ILE A 201 9.86 17.12 9.24
C ILE A 201 9.69 16.01 8.21
N LEU A 202 10.40 16.10 7.08
CA LEU A 202 10.41 15.05 6.06
C LEU A 202 10.87 13.72 6.64
N PHE A 203 11.94 13.72 7.45
CA PHE A 203 12.48 12.52 8.08
C PHE A 203 11.42 11.82 8.92
N ASN A 204 10.71 12.60 9.74
CA ASN A 204 9.63 12.14 10.59
C ASN A 204 8.45 11.57 9.77
N LEU A 205 7.99 12.29 8.74
CA LEU A 205 6.88 11.84 7.89
C LEU A 205 7.22 10.57 7.12
N VAL A 206 8.41 10.49 6.52
CA VAL A 206 8.86 9.31 5.77
C VAL A 206 9.07 8.11 6.69
N THR A 207 9.65 8.32 7.88
CA THR A 207 9.78 7.24 8.89
C THR A 207 8.41 6.71 9.30
N LEU A 208 7.45 7.60 9.56
CA LEU A 208 6.09 7.21 9.95
C LEU A 208 5.35 6.50 8.80
N TYR A 209 5.57 6.94 7.55
CA TYR A 209 5.00 6.27 6.39
C TYR A 209 5.56 4.85 6.22
N ALA A 210 6.88 4.69 6.27
CA ALA A 210 7.53 3.39 6.24
C ALA A 210 7.04 2.47 7.37
N LEU A 211 6.87 3.01 8.58
CA LEU A 211 6.34 2.27 9.72
C LEU A 211 4.91 1.78 9.47
N ILE A 212 4.02 2.64 8.99
CA ILE A 212 2.61 2.31 8.75
C ILE A 212 2.48 1.26 7.64
N ILE A 213 3.17 1.44 6.50
CA ILE A 213 3.15 0.45 5.41
C ILE A 213 3.67 -0.90 5.91
N SER A 214 4.78 -0.91 6.66
CA SER A 214 5.30 -2.15 7.27
C SER A 214 4.27 -2.81 8.19
N ASN A 215 3.60 -2.01 9.03
CA ASN A 215 2.65 -2.50 10.01
C ASN A 215 1.38 -3.05 9.34
N ILE A 216 0.94 -2.47 8.22
CA ILE A 216 -0.16 -2.99 7.40
C ILE A 216 0.16 -4.41 6.91
N PHE A 217 1.34 -4.60 6.30
CA PHE A 217 1.80 -5.93 5.89
C PHE A 217 1.84 -6.90 7.07
N ILE A 218 2.30 -6.43 8.23
CA ILE A 218 2.46 -7.26 9.42
C ILE A 218 1.16 -7.67 10.07
N GLU A 219 0.21 -6.77 10.19
CA GLU A 219 -1.06 -7.04 10.84
C GLU A 219 -1.97 -7.91 9.96
N PHE A 220 -1.86 -7.77 8.64
CA PHE A 220 -2.63 -8.60 7.73
C PHE A 220 -2.01 -9.96 7.43
N ALA A 221 -0.71 -10.17 7.69
CA ALA A 221 -0.10 -11.47 7.48
C ALA A 221 -0.23 -12.39 8.71
N ASN A 222 -0.70 -13.60 8.45
CA ASN A 222 -0.99 -14.59 9.48
C ASN A 222 0.26 -15.33 10.02
N LYS A 223 1.42 -15.22 9.36
CA LYS A 223 2.64 -15.93 9.76
C LYS A 223 3.90 -15.12 9.45
N PHE A 224 4.70 -14.85 10.49
CA PHE A 224 5.99 -14.14 10.40
C PHE A 224 7.19 -14.96 10.88
N GLU A 225 6.98 -16.18 11.38
CA GLU A 225 8.02 -16.96 12.06
C GLU A 225 9.21 -17.34 11.15
N ARG A 226 9.04 -17.35 9.83
CA ARG A 226 10.08 -17.68 8.84
C ARG A 226 9.89 -16.91 7.55
N ILE A 227 10.97 -16.28 7.06
CA ILE A 227 11.01 -15.72 5.71
C ILE A 227 11.08 -16.85 4.68
N TYR A 228 10.20 -16.77 3.68
CA TYR A 228 10.24 -17.59 2.48
C TYR A 228 10.51 -16.68 1.26
N PHE A 229 11.02 -17.27 0.18
CA PHE A 229 11.45 -16.55 -1.02
C PHE A 229 10.76 -17.09 -2.27
N LYS A 230 10.77 -18.41 -2.46
CA LYS A 230 10.22 -19.10 -3.65
C LYS A 230 9.41 -20.34 -3.28
N GLU A 231 8.76 -20.30 -2.13
CA GLU A 231 7.96 -21.41 -1.59
C GLU A 231 6.45 -21.15 -1.58
N SER A 232 6.01 -19.90 -1.78
CA SER A 232 4.61 -19.48 -1.80
C SER A 232 4.27 -18.82 -3.13
N ALA A 233 2.99 -18.60 -3.42
CA ALA A 233 2.54 -17.97 -4.66
C ALA A 233 2.77 -16.45 -4.72
N TYR A 234 2.98 -15.80 -3.58
CA TYR A 234 3.25 -14.37 -3.46
C TYR A 234 4.51 -14.14 -2.63
N PRO A 235 5.19 -12.98 -2.74
CA PRO A 235 6.38 -12.68 -1.96
C PRO A 235 6.07 -12.60 -0.45
N HIS A 236 7.05 -12.92 0.39
CA HIS A 236 6.88 -12.79 1.82
C HIS A 236 6.66 -11.32 2.22
N PRO A 237 5.72 -11.00 3.13
CA PRO A 237 5.39 -9.61 3.51
C PRO A 237 6.61 -8.78 3.92
N ILE A 238 7.54 -9.33 4.71
CA ILE A 238 8.82 -8.65 5.05
C ILE A 238 9.65 -8.25 3.82
N ILE A 239 9.69 -9.09 2.79
CA ILE A 239 10.43 -8.77 1.57
C ILE A 239 9.72 -7.64 0.83
N ARG A 240 8.38 -7.65 0.78
CA ARG A 240 7.56 -6.58 0.21
C ARG A 240 7.79 -5.25 0.94
N THR A 241 7.78 -5.27 2.27
CA THR A 241 8.14 -4.14 3.12
C THR A 241 9.52 -3.58 2.76
N ARG A 242 10.51 -4.46 2.55
CA ARG A 242 11.87 -4.02 2.17
C ARG A 242 11.88 -3.28 0.84
N PHE A 243 11.26 -3.85 -0.19
CA PHE A 243 11.09 -3.20 -1.49
C PHE A 243 10.38 -1.84 -1.38
N CYS A 244 9.28 -1.80 -0.63
CA CYS A 244 8.50 -0.58 -0.43
C CYS A 244 9.34 0.54 0.19
N ILE A 245 10.16 0.21 1.19
CA ILE A 245 10.94 1.21 1.91
C ILE A 245 12.06 1.74 1.03
N GLU A 246 12.77 0.87 0.31
CA GLU A 246 13.77 1.33 -0.66
C GLU A 246 13.14 2.26 -1.71
N GLN A 247 11.94 1.94 -2.20
CA GLN A 247 11.24 2.78 -3.15
C GLN A 247 10.79 4.12 -2.57
N ILE A 248 10.23 4.14 -1.37
CA ILE A 248 9.86 5.39 -0.65
C ILE A 248 11.10 6.29 -0.56
N LEU A 249 12.22 5.72 -0.14
CA LEU A 249 13.48 6.42 0.03
C LEU A 249 14.03 6.95 -1.30
N ASN A 250 14.00 6.14 -2.36
CA ASN A 250 14.44 6.54 -3.70
C ASN A 250 13.63 7.72 -4.23
N ILE A 251 12.30 7.70 -4.11
CA ILE A 251 11.43 8.80 -4.55
C ILE A 251 11.77 10.09 -3.79
N VAL A 252 12.00 10.00 -2.48
CA VAL A 252 12.42 11.17 -1.69
C VAL A 252 13.79 11.67 -2.15
N GLN A 253 14.72 10.79 -2.50
CA GLN A 253 16.05 11.15 -3.01
C GLN A 253 16.02 11.91 -4.33
N GLU A 254 15.18 11.45 -5.25
CA GLU A 254 15.09 12.02 -6.60
C GLU A 254 14.52 13.44 -6.56
N ASN A 255 13.67 13.72 -5.57
CA ASN A 255 13.02 15.01 -5.40
C ASN A 255 13.77 15.95 -4.44
N ILE A 256 14.62 15.41 -3.56
CA ILE A 256 15.30 16.17 -2.50
C ILE A 256 16.75 15.71 -2.37
N THR A 257 17.69 16.66 -2.39
CA THR A 257 19.12 16.36 -2.19
C THR A 257 19.40 15.92 -0.74
N ILE A 258 19.37 14.61 -0.50
CA ILE A 258 19.74 13.96 0.77
C ILE A 258 20.90 12.97 0.56
N ASN A 259 21.69 12.74 1.61
CA ASN A 259 22.83 11.82 1.57
C ASN A 259 22.42 10.40 2.02
N GLU A 260 23.31 9.43 1.77
CA GLU A 260 23.09 8.02 2.12
C GLU A 260 22.89 7.80 3.64
N GLU A 261 23.55 8.60 4.48
CA GLU A 261 23.40 8.53 5.94
C GLU A 261 21.95 8.79 6.38
N TYR A 262 21.25 9.70 5.70
CA TYR A 262 19.85 9.99 5.98
C TYR A 262 18.94 8.78 5.75
N PHE A 263 19.19 7.99 4.69
CA PHE A 263 18.45 6.75 4.42
C PHE A 263 18.67 5.72 5.51
N ASN A 264 19.94 5.49 5.85
CA ASN A 264 20.30 4.57 6.92
C ASN A 264 19.67 4.98 8.25
N MET A 265 19.51 6.29 8.52
CA MET A 265 18.82 6.77 9.71
C MET A 265 17.31 6.48 9.69
N ILE A 266 16.62 6.68 8.55
CA ILE A 266 15.20 6.33 8.42
C ILE A 266 15.02 4.83 8.61
N GLU A 267 15.87 4.05 7.93
CA GLU A 267 15.82 2.60 7.94
C GLU A 267 15.94 2.04 9.36
N ASN A 268 16.99 2.44 10.06
CA ASN A 268 17.21 2.01 11.44
C ASN A 268 16.06 2.45 12.36
N ARG A 269 15.53 3.67 12.16
CA ARG A 269 14.50 4.21 13.04
C ARG A 269 13.16 3.51 12.87
N TYR A 270 12.69 3.28 11.64
CA TYR A 270 11.41 2.58 11.46
C TYR A 270 11.49 1.14 11.98
N LEU A 271 12.63 0.46 11.81
CA LEU A 271 12.81 -0.90 12.32
C LEU A 271 12.75 -0.96 13.85
N LEU A 272 13.39 0.01 14.53
CA LEU A 272 13.29 0.13 15.98
C LEU A 272 11.85 0.36 16.43
N LEU A 273 11.14 1.28 15.77
CA LEU A 273 9.73 1.55 16.06
C LEU A 273 8.86 0.31 15.84
N LEU A 274 9.07 -0.41 14.74
CA LEU A 274 8.34 -1.63 14.41
C LEU A 274 8.52 -2.71 15.48
N ASN A 275 9.74 -2.89 15.98
CA ASN A 275 10.01 -3.78 17.11
C ASN A 275 9.31 -3.32 18.40
N GLU A 276 9.25 -2.02 18.69
CA GLU A 276 8.50 -1.50 19.84
C GLU A 276 6.99 -1.73 19.71
N MET A 277 6.41 -1.61 18.51
CA MET A 277 5.00 -1.95 18.27
C MET A 277 4.66 -3.37 18.66
N ARG A 278 5.58 -4.29 18.43
CA ARG A 278 5.34 -5.73 18.61
C ARG A 278 5.53 -6.18 20.05
N LYS A 279 6.43 -5.52 20.77
CA LYS A 279 6.50 -5.61 22.24
C LYS A 279 5.22 -5.10 22.89
N HIS A 280 4.64 -4.01 22.38
CA HIS A 280 3.39 -3.47 22.90
C HIS A 280 2.18 -4.41 22.69
N LYS A 281 2.25 -5.31 21.71
CA LYS A 281 1.20 -6.30 21.40
C LYS A 281 1.44 -7.67 22.05
N ASP A 282 2.37 -7.79 22.99
CA ASP A 282 2.76 -9.05 23.66
C ASP A 282 3.14 -10.18 22.67
N THR A 283 3.69 -9.81 21.50
CA THR A 283 4.21 -10.77 20.53
C THR A 283 5.73 -10.87 20.66
N GLU A 284 6.25 -12.04 21.05
CA GLU A 284 7.70 -12.31 21.15
C GLU A 284 8.31 -12.55 19.76
N PHE A 285 8.30 -11.55 18.91
CA PHE A 285 8.93 -11.61 17.58
C PHE A 285 9.90 -10.45 17.37
N ASP A 286 11.18 -10.76 17.13
CA ASP A 286 12.23 -9.78 16.88
C ASP A 286 12.46 -9.63 15.37
N TYR A 287 11.85 -8.60 14.78
CA TYR A 287 11.95 -8.32 13.34
C TYR A 287 13.37 -7.95 12.93
N LEU A 288 14.09 -7.21 13.78
CA LEU A 288 15.49 -6.86 13.54
C LEU A 288 16.35 -8.12 13.44
N LEU A 289 16.16 -9.06 14.37
CA LEU A 289 16.91 -10.32 14.34
C LEU A 289 16.58 -11.11 13.07
N LEU A 290 15.30 -11.25 12.74
CA LEU A 290 14.87 -11.99 11.55
C LEU A 290 15.44 -11.38 10.26
N LEU A 291 15.36 -10.06 10.11
CA LEU A 291 15.92 -9.36 8.95
C LEU A 291 17.44 -9.56 8.86
N LYS A 292 18.14 -9.38 9.97
CA LYS A 292 19.60 -9.53 10.04
C LYS A 292 20.06 -10.94 9.71
N GLU A 293 19.36 -11.96 10.20
CA GLU A 293 19.69 -13.36 9.92
C GLU A 293 19.45 -13.75 8.45
N ASN A 294 18.63 -12.98 7.73
CA ASN A 294 18.24 -13.28 6.35
C ASN A 294 18.69 -12.22 5.33
N GLU A 295 19.45 -11.20 5.74
CA GLU A 295 19.79 -10.02 4.95
C GLU A 295 20.38 -10.39 3.59
N GLU A 296 21.40 -11.25 3.55
CA GLU A 296 22.03 -11.70 2.30
C GLU A 296 21.04 -12.40 1.35
N ASN A 297 20.11 -13.20 1.90
CA ASN A 297 19.11 -13.91 1.10
C ASN A 297 18.02 -12.98 0.59
N ILE A 298 17.63 -11.98 1.39
CA ILE A 298 16.69 -10.93 0.99
C ILE A 298 17.29 -10.15 -0.17
N ILE A 299 18.50 -9.61 -0.03
CA ILE A 299 19.18 -8.85 -1.09
C ILE A 299 19.29 -9.68 -2.37
N LYS A 300 19.75 -10.94 -2.26
CA LYS A 300 19.86 -11.83 -3.41
C LYS A 300 18.51 -12.04 -4.11
N TYR A 301 17.45 -12.27 -3.35
CA TYR A 301 16.12 -12.46 -3.91
C TYR A 301 15.60 -11.17 -4.57
N MET A 302 15.84 -10.01 -3.95
CA MET A 302 15.45 -8.71 -4.52
C MET A 302 16.15 -8.47 -5.86
N ASP A 303 17.47 -8.68 -5.92
CA ASP A 303 18.26 -8.59 -7.15
C ASP A 303 17.78 -9.55 -8.25
N GLU A 304 17.31 -10.74 -7.87
CA GLU A 304 16.73 -11.70 -8.81
C GLU A 304 15.39 -11.19 -9.35
N ILE A 305 14.48 -10.73 -8.50
CA ILE A 305 13.19 -10.17 -8.92
C ILE A 305 13.37 -8.95 -9.82
N GLU A 306 14.31 -8.07 -9.49
CA GLU A 306 14.60 -6.89 -10.30
C GLU A 306 14.99 -7.28 -11.74
N LYS A 307 15.92 -8.22 -11.89
CA LYS A 307 16.34 -8.72 -13.22
C LYS A 307 15.23 -9.45 -13.96
N ILE A 308 14.36 -10.15 -13.23
CA ILE A 308 13.23 -10.86 -13.82
C ILE A 308 12.19 -9.86 -14.33
N SER A 309 11.98 -8.75 -13.63
CA SER A 309 11.00 -7.70 -13.94
C SER A 309 11.18 -7.14 -15.35
N ASP A 310 12.42 -7.04 -15.83
CA ASP A 310 12.74 -6.57 -17.19
C ASP A 310 12.08 -7.40 -18.31
N ASN A 311 11.63 -8.62 -18.02
CA ASN A 311 10.95 -9.49 -18.99
C ASN A 311 9.44 -9.21 -19.11
N TYR A 312 8.89 -8.31 -18.29
CA TYR A 312 7.45 -8.01 -18.20
C TYR A 312 7.18 -6.54 -18.54
N PRO A 313 7.16 -6.16 -19.84
CA PRO A 313 6.98 -4.76 -20.27
C PRO A 313 5.64 -4.12 -19.86
N GLU A 314 4.66 -4.93 -19.46
CA GLU A 314 3.37 -4.51 -18.93
C GLU A 314 3.40 -3.90 -17.53
N LEU A 315 4.48 -4.08 -16.77
CA LEU A 315 4.59 -3.61 -15.40
C LEU A 315 4.45 -2.09 -15.31
N THR A 316 3.88 -1.62 -14.21
CA THR A 316 3.62 -0.20 -13.97
C THR A 316 4.90 0.61 -13.94
N ARG A 317 6.00 0.06 -13.43
CA ARG A 317 7.31 0.72 -13.40
C ARG A 317 7.84 1.17 -14.77
N HIS A 318 7.47 0.47 -15.84
CA HIS A 318 7.89 0.84 -17.21
C HIS A 318 7.03 1.96 -17.80
N LYS A 319 5.94 2.33 -17.12
CA LYS A 319 4.96 3.35 -17.52
C LYS A 319 4.77 4.41 -16.43
N ALA A 320 5.58 4.38 -15.36
CA ALA A 320 5.34 5.16 -14.15
C ALA A 320 5.22 6.66 -14.43
N GLN A 321 6.15 7.24 -15.21
CA GLN A 321 6.10 8.65 -15.56
C GLN A 321 4.84 9.00 -16.37
N GLU A 322 4.46 8.18 -17.35
CA GLU A 322 3.23 8.40 -18.13
C GLU A 322 2.00 8.36 -17.21
N ILE A 323 1.98 7.41 -16.28
CA ILE A 323 0.89 7.28 -15.31
C ILE A 323 0.84 8.50 -14.37
N TYR A 324 1.98 8.96 -13.84
CA TYR A 324 2.08 10.12 -12.97
C TYR A 324 1.63 11.40 -13.67
N ASP A 325 2.12 11.63 -14.89
CA ASP A 325 1.71 12.76 -15.74
C ASP A 325 0.20 12.73 -15.99
N LEU A 326 -0.36 11.53 -16.25
CA LEU A 326 -1.79 11.37 -16.42
C LEU A 326 -2.50 11.74 -15.14
N ILE A 327 -2.20 11.14 -13.99
CA ILE A 327 -2.97 11.34 -12.76
C ILE A 327 -2.75 12.73 -12.13
N GLY A 328 -1.73 13.47 -12.57
CA GLY A 328 -1.42 14.83 -12.13
C GLY A 328 -0.60 14.83 -10.85
N ILE A 329 0.31 13.86 -10.72
CA ILE A 329 1.17 13.65 -9.56
C ILE A 329 2.63 13.91 -9.92
#